data_AF-A0A7S1L027-F1
#
_entry.id   AF-A0A7S1L027-F1
#
_cell.length_a   1.000
_cell.length_b   1.000
_cell.length_c   1.000
_cell.angle_alpha   90.00
_cell.angle_beta   90.00
_cell.angle_gamma   90.00
#
_symmetry.space_group_name_H-M   'P 1'
#
loop_
_entity.id
_entity.type
_entity.pdbx_description
1 polymer ?
#
loop_
_entity_poly.entity_id
_entity_poly.type
_entity_poly.pdbx_seq_one_letter_code
_entity_poly.pdbx_strand_id
1 'polypeptide(L)'
;CNTTEGGMAEHFCWTSGEEGCTPLAREVGTCGITTYTTARDPLYQYFESPFTGGLQFFDGCPVFIPKSALRCAFNRTLEVSDRLVGNVFGAAGRCFRTDNTGASTGLVQSGVSSSGSPFRCLEARCRGSGTRLEFRPHGADVWVPCPTDGSAGNVSAPSGFSGTIRCPAAVEICADSTLWVSDDPTAAPVGNGTTAAPSSTSVATTATGTSGPTTTTAGGASPPDTVTATFGGAVTATPVPTVSAVRIQAQFASRLALGQIDGDRLSTIAEALVQ
;
A
#
# COMPACT_ATOMS: atom_id res chain seq x y z
N CYS A 1 3.52 3.78 20.27
CA CYS A 1 3.10 3.48 18.89
C CYS A 1 1.73 2.86 18.96
N ASN A 2 0.70 3.60 18.66
CA ASN A 2 -0.66 3.10 18.75
C ASN A 2 -0.94 2.30 17.47
N THR A 3 -0.82 0.97 17.53
CA THR A 3 -1.15 0.06 16.42
C THR A 3 -2.64 -0.24 16.35
N THR A 4 -3.40 0.12 17.38
CA THR A 4 -4.83 -0.20 17.55
C THR A 4 -5.78 0.83 16.92
N GLU A 5 -5.30 2.03 16.55
CA GLU A 5 -6.13 3.08 15.96
C GLU A 5 -5.52 3.64 14.67
N GLY A 6 -6.32 3.70 13.60
CA GLY A 6 -6.03 4.52 12.42
C GLY A 6 -5.19 3.89 11.30
N GLY A 7 -5.08 2.56 11.21
CA GLY A 7 -4.47 1.90 10.04
C GLY A 7 -2.93 1.99 9.95
N MET A 8 -2.27 2.72 10.85
CA MET A 8 -0.81 2.87 10.83
C MET A 8 -0.01 1.66 11.30
N ALA A 9 -0.66 0.53 11.60
CA ALA A 9 0.01 -0.69 12.05
C ALA A 9 1.08 -1.16 11.05
N GLU A 10 0.89 -0.88 9.75
CA GLU A 10 1.82 -1.27 8.68
C GLU A 10 3.04 -0.35 8.54
N HIS A 11 3.04 0.80 9.22
CA HIS A 11 4.16 1.74 9.22
C HIS A 11 5.12 1.51 10.38
N PHE A 12 4.67 0.79 11.41
CA PHE A 12 5.49 0.35 12.52
C PHE A 12 6.04 -1.05 12.26
N CYS A 13 7.18 -1.35 12.88
CA CYS A 13 7.86 -2.62 12.69
C CYS A 13 8.44 -3.10 14.03
N TRP A 14 8.68 -4.40 14.18
CA TRP A 14 9.08 -4.95 15.48
C TRP A 14 10.33 -5.81 15.42
N THR A 15 10.71 -6.23 14.21
CA THR A 15 11.89 -7.09 14.01
C THR A 15 13.00 -6.29 13.36
N SER A 16 14.18 -6.26 13.99
CA SER A 16 15.34 -5.57 13.43
C SER A 16 15.70 -6.19 12.06
N GLY A 17 15.89 -5.34 11.05
CA GLY A 17 16.21 -5.78 9.69
C GLY A 17 15.01 -6.22 8.85
N GLU A 18 13.80 -6.28 9.41
CA GLU A 18 12.56 -6.47 8.65
C GLU A 18 12.44 -5.38 7.59
N GLU A 19 12.00 -5.75 6.38
CA GLU A 19 11.74 -4.79 5.31
C GLU A 19 10.29 -4.35 5.32
N GLY A 20 10.04 -3.14 4.84
CA GLY A 20 8.70 -2.58 4.78
C GLY A 20 8.64 -1.35 3.90
N CYS A 21 7.44 -0.87 3.63
CA CYS A 21 7.27 0.44 3.04
C CYS A 21 7.43 1.51 4.12
N THR A 22 8.15 2.57 3.78
CA THR A 22 8.20 3.79 4.61
C THR A 22 6.79 4.38 4.78
N PRO A 23 6.53 5.21 5.80
CA PRO A 23 5.19 5.75 6.06
C PRO A 23 4.55 6.51 4.89
N LEU A 24 5.35 7.11 4.01
CA LEU A 24 4.86 7.81 2.81
C LEU A 24 4.83 6.91 1.57
N ALA A 25 5.18 5.63 1.73
CA ALA A 25 5.37 4.66 0.66
C ALA A 25 6.27 5.19 -0.48
N ARG A 26 7.22 6.08 -0.21
CA ARG A 26 8.11 6.64 -1.23
C ARG A 26 9.40 5.83 -1.41
N GLU A 27 9.69 4.98 -0.43
CA GLU A 27 10.86 4.12 -0.40
C GLU A 27 10.55 2.77 0.26
N VAL A 28 11.27 1.74 -0.15
CA VAL A 28 11.41 0.51 0.64
C VAL A 28 12.43 0.78 1.74
N GLY A 29 12.07 0.43 2.96
CA GLY A 29 12.86 0.65 4.15
C GLY A 29 13.28 -0.63 4.87
N THR A 30 14.04 -0.43 5.94
CA THR A 30 14.33 -1.44 6.97
C THR A 30 13.84 -0.95 8.30
N CYS A 31 13.43 -1.89 9.15
CA CYS A 31 12.97 -1.57 10.48
C CYS A 31 14.08 -0.90 11.30
N GLY A 32 13.84 0.36 11.65
CA GLY A 32 14.78 1.20 12.36
C GLY A 32 14.71 0.98 13.85
N ILE A 33 15.33 -0.10 14.34
CA ILE A 33 15.48 -0.37 15.78
C ILE A 33 16.91 -0.02 16.19
N THR A 34 17.06 0.60 17.35
CA THR A 34 18.33 1.02 17.93
C THR A 34 18.39 0.65 19.40
N THR A 35 19.60 0.30 19.84
CA THR A 35 19.93 0.12 21.26
C THR A 35 20.55 1.40 21.79
N TYR A 36 20.00 1.89 22.90
CA TYR A 36 20.40 3.11 23.59
C TYR A 36 21.33 2.78 24.76
N THR A 37 22.22 3.72 25.11
CA THR A 37 23.12 3.58 26.28
C THR A 37 22.42 3.90 27.60
N THR A 38 21.31 4.64 27.55
CA THR A 38 20.49 5.00 28.71
C THR A 38 19.10 4.40 28.57
N ALA A 39 18.55 3.93 29.68
CA ALA A 39 17.16 3.47 29.72
C ALA A 39 16.24 4.60 29.27
N ARG A 40 15.28 4.27 28.41
CA ARG A 40 14.30 5.22 27.90
C ARG A 40 13.23 5.48 28.95
N ASP A 41 12.58 6.64 28.86
CA ASP A 41 11.41 6.92 29.71
C ASP A 41 10.35 5.81 29.50
N PRO A 42 9.73 5.26 30.56
CA PRO A 42 8.68 4.26 30.46
C PRO A 42 7.56 4.60 29.47
N LEU A 43 7.24 5.89 29.27
CA LEU A 43 6.25 6.34 28.29
C LEU A 43 6.61 5.98 26.83
N TYR A 44 7.90 5.80 26.56
CA TYR A 44 8.42 5.49 25.23
C TYR A 44 9.00 4.07 25.11
N GLN A 45 8.85 3.22 26.14
CA GLN A 45 9.32 1.84 26.09
C GLN A 45 8.29 0.96 25.37
N TYR A 46 8.54 0.68 24.09
CA TYR A 46 7.69 -0.20 23.26
C TYR A 46 8.22 -1.62 23.14
N PHE A 47 9.39 -1.90 23.73
CA PHE A 47 10.05 -3.20 23.75
C PHE A 47 10.28 -3.64 25.19
N GLU A 48 10.50 -4.94 25.40
CA GLU A 48 10.77 -5.50 26.74
C GLU A 48 12.06 -4.91 27.37
N SER A 49 13.08 -4.67 26.54
CA SER A 49 14.30 -4.01 26.99
C SER A 49 14.09 -2.48 27.06
N PRO A 50 14.35 -1.82 28.20
CA PRO A 50 14.22 -0.38 28.33
C PRO A 50 15.28 0.38 27.52
N PHE A 51 16.27 -0.32 26.97
CA PHE A 51 17.33 0.22 26.13
C PHE A 51 17.02 0.04 24.64
N THR A 52 15.90 -0.57 24.26
CA THR A 52 15.55 -0.84 22.86
C THR A 52 14.39 0.05 22.41
N GLY A 53 14.50 0.63 21.22
CA GLY A 53 13.43 1.44 20.65
C GLY A 53 13.68 1.77 19.18
N GLY A 54 12.71 2.43 18.56
CA GLY A 54 12.91 3.11 17.28
C GLY A 54 13.70 4.41 17.43
N LEU A 55 13.72 5.25 16.40
CA LEU A 55 14.43 6.53 16.43
C LEU A 55 13.78 7.54 17.40
N GLN A 56 14.62 8.32 18.09
CA GLN A 56 14.16 9.33 19.04
C GLN A 56 13.20 10.37 18.43
N PHE A 57 13.35 10.70 17.15
CA PHE A 57 12.46 11.64 16.44
C PHE A 57 11.01 11.16 16.32
N PHE A 58 10.78 9.85 16.37
CA PHE A 58 9.44 9.24 16.34
C PHE A 58 8.98 8.83 17.74
N ASP A 59 9.43 9.54 18.77
CA ASP A 59 9.22 9.18 20.18
C ASP A 59 9.71 7.75 20.50
N GLY A 60 10.65 7.26 19.70
CA GLY A 60 11.17 5.89 19.72
C GLY A 60 10.23 4.82 19.21
N CYS A 61 9.22 5.19 18.42
CA CYS A 61 8.47 4.24 17.64
C CYS A 61 9.34 3.62 16.55
N PRO A 62 9.41 2.29 16.47
CA PRO A 62 10.13 1.61 15.40
C PRO A 62 9.33 1.78 14.10
N VAL A 63 9.96 2.41 13.11
CA VAL A 63 9.37 2.64 11.78
C VAL A 63 10.33 2.15 10.71
N PHE A 64 9.82 1.91 9.50
CA PHE A 64 10.68 1.61 8.36
C PHE A 64 11.46 2.86 7.93
N ILE A 65 12.79 2.79 8.03
CA ILE A 65 13.72 3.84 7.59
C ILE A 65 14.13 3.55 6.14
N PRO A 66 14.12 4.55 5.24
CA PRO A 66 14.49 4.36 3.83
C PRO A 66 15.82 3.64 3.61
N LYS A 67 15.85 2.64 2.72
CA LYS A 67 17.10 2.09 2.17
C LYS A 67 17.58 2.96 1.02
N SER A 68 18.90 3.20 0.94
CA SER A 68 19.49 4.03 -0.12
C SER A 68 19.19 3.50 -1.53
N ALA A 69 19.09 2.18 -1.71
CA ALA A 69 18.96 1.54 -3.00
C ALA A 69 17.52 1.36 -3.51
N LEU A 70 16.47 1.67 -2.74
CA LEU A 70 15.08 1.41 -3.15
C LEU A 70 14.18 2.62 -2.89
N ARG A 71 14.57 3.74 -3.49
CA ARG A 71 13.84 5.00 -3.41
C ARG A 71 12.87 5.16 -4.57
N CYS A 72 11.66 4.62 -4.42
CA CYS A 72 10.63 4.56 -5.45
C CYS A 72 10.33 5.94 -6.06
N ALA A 73 10.31 6.99 -5.25
CA ALA A 73 9.97 8.34 -5.68
C ALA A 73 11.13 9.12 -6.37
N PHE A 74 12.28 8.50 -6.60
CA PHE A 74 13.48 9.15 -7.14
C PHE A 74 13.87 8.55 -8.50
N ASN A 75 14.14 9.40 -9.48
CA ASN A 75 14.59 8.93 -10.79
C ASN A 75 15.95 8.21 -10.66
N ARG A 76 16.04 7.01 -11.22
CA ARG A 76 17.28 6.27 -11.40
C ARG A 76 17.21 5.39 -12.63
N THR A 77 18.37 4.97 -13.13
CA THR A 77 18.45 3.96 -14.18
C THR A 77 17.98 2.61 -13.64
N LEU A 78 17.03 1.99 -14.34
CA LEU A 78 16.55 0.64 -14.02
C LEU A 78 17.58 -0.41 -14.42
N GLU A 79 18.00 -1.23 -13.45
CA GLU A 79 18.78 -2.43 -13.68
C GLU A 79 17.90 -3.53 -14.31
N VAL A 80 18.52 -4.57 -14.87
CA VAL A 80 17.76 -5.71 -15.42
C VAL A 80 16.93 -6.39 -14.33
N SER A 81 17.52 -6.60 -13.15
CA SER A 81 16.86 -7.15 -11.97
C SER A 81 15.59 -6.38 -11.59
N ASP A 82 15.64 -5.04 -11.61
CA ASP A 82 14.49 -4.18 -11.33
C ASP A 82 13.33 -4.42 -12.31
N ARG A 83 13.65 -4.52 -13.61
CA ARG A 83 12.63 -4.72 -14.65
C ARG A 83 11.95 -6.07 -14.51
N LEU A 84 12.72 -7.12 -14.22
CA LEU A 84 12.21 -8.48 -14.05
C LEU A 84 11.23 -8.60 -12.86
N VAL A 85 11.34 -7.71 -11.88
CA VAL A 85 10.44 -7.68 -10.72
C VAL A 85 9.40 -6.56 -10.78
N GLY A 86 9.32 -5.86 -11.91
CA GLY A 86 8.33 -4.81 -12.17
C GLY A 86 8.59 -3.48 -11.48
N ASN A 87 9.82 -3.23 -10.99
CA ASN A 87 10.15 -1.97 -10.31
C ASN A 87 10.09 -0.77 -11.27
N VAL A 88 9.44 0.31 -10.83
CA VAL A 88 9.39 1.64 -11.46
C VAL A 88 9.94 2.66 -10.47
N PHE A 89 10.84 3.53 -10.94
CA PHE A 89 11.40 4.62 -10.15
C PHE A 89 11.09 5.97 -10.80
N GLY A 90 10.58 6.91 -10.02
CA GLY A 90 10.27 8.26 -10.46
C GLY A 90 9.20 8.92 -9.58
N ALA A 91 8.77 10.14 -9.90
CA ALA A 91 7.86 10.91 -9.04
C ALA A 91 6.57 10.15 -8.66
N ALA A 92 6.04 9.33 -9.59
CA ALA A 92 4.85 8.49 -9.38
C ALA A 92 5.14 7.14 -8.71
N GLY A 93 6.40 6.77 -8.49
CA GLY A 93 6.78 5.49 -7.91
C GLY A 93 6.45 5.42 -6.42
N ARG A 94 5.72 4.38 -6.01
CA ARG A 94 5.38 4.09 -4.61
C ARG A 94 5.74 2.66 -4.24
N CYS A 95 6.00 2.43 -2.96
CA CYS A 95 6.31 1.13 -2.39
C CYS A 95 5.02 0.33 -2.19
N PHE A 96 5.00 -0.89 -2.70
CA PHE A 96 3.91 -1.85 -2.50
C PHE A 96 4.46 -3.16 -1.97
N ARG A 97 3.68 -3.83 -1.13
CA ARG A 97 3.93 -5.21 -0.72
C ARG A 97 3.38 -6.16 -1.79
N THR A 98 4.13 -7.21 -2.13
CA THR A 98 3.81 -8.08 -3.27
C THR A 98 3.79 -9.58 -2.94
N ASP A 99 3.87 -9.94 -1.66
CA ASP A 99 3.68 -11.31 -1.18
C ASP A 99 2.28 -11.48 -0.58
N ASN A 100 1.64 -12.59 -0.90
CA ASN A 100 0.54 -13.12 -0.10
C ASN A 100 1.13 -14.24 0.77
N THR A 101 1.17 -14.04 2.08
CA THR A 101 1.24 -15.13 3.07
C THR A 101 2.56 -15.94 3.14
N GLY A 102 3.72 -15.34 2.88
CA GLY A 102 5.02 -15.98 3.17
C GLY A 102 5.53 -16.93 2.09
N ALA A 103 4.86 -17.03 0.94
CA ALA A 103 5.44 -17.60 -0.27
C ALA A 103 6.33 -16.55 -0.95
N SER A 104 7.61 -16.88 -1.10
CA SER A 104 8.73 -15.99 -1.43
C SER A 104 8.75 -15.41 -2.85
N THR A 105 7.79 -15.74 -3.70
CA THR A 105 7.67 -15.13 -5.03
C THR A 105 6.67 -13.98 -4.99
N GLY A 106 7.21 -12.80 -4.69
CA GLY A 106 6.51 -11.54 -4.88
C GLY A 106 6.20 -11.27 -6.37
N LEU A 107 5.82 -10.03 -6.69
CA LEU A 107 5.60 -9.63 -8.08
C LEU A 107 6.87 -9.86 -8.91
N VAL A 108 6.73 -10.67 -9.96
CA VAL A 108 7.82 -11.07 -10.86
C VAL A 108 7.27 -11.33 -12.26
N GLN A 109 8.07 -11.05 -13.29
CA GLN A 109 7.73 -11.34 -14.67
C GLN A 109 7.47 -12.85 -14.84
N SER A 110 6.44 -13.20 -15.61
CA SER A 110 6.07 -14.61 -15.82
C SER A 110 7.23 -15.42 -16.40
N GLY A 111 7.49 -16.59 -15.82
CA GLY A 111 8.61 -17.46 -16.20
C GLY A 111 9.95 -17.14 -15.53
N VAL A 112 9.99 -16.11 -14.68
CA VAL A 112 11.17 -15.73 -13.90
C VAL A 112 10.94 -16.07 -12.43
N SER A 113 11.95 -16.64 -11.77
CA SER A 113 11.99 -16.74 -10.33
C SER A 113 12.79 -15.58 -9.75
N SER A 114 12.29 -14.96 -8.70
CA SER A 114 13.01 -13.96 -7.93
C SER A 114 13.04 -14.37 -6.46
N SER A 115 14.22 -14.43 -5.87
CA SER A 115 14.38 -14.33 -4.43
C SER A 115 14.76 -12.89 -4.10
N GLY A 116 14.11 -12.30 -3.10
CA GLY A 116 14.40 -10.93 -2.71
C GLY A 116 13.34 -10.35 -1.82
N SER A 117 13.40 -9.03 -1.64
CA SER A 117 12.39 -8.27 -0.92
C SER A 117 10.99 -8.65 -1.39
N PRO A 118 9.96 -8.70 -0.53
CA PRO A 118 8.58 -8.77 -0.99
C PRO A 118 8.02 -7.38 -1.37
N PHE A 119 8.83 -6.31 -1.26
CA PHE A 119 8.42 -4.95 -1.59
C PHE A 119 8.92 -4.52 -2.96
N ARG A 120 8.07 -3.81 -3.70
CA ARG A 120 8.36 -3.31 -5.06
C ARG A 120 8.04 -1.84 -5.15
N CYS A 121 8.79 -1.14 -5.99
CA CYS A 121 8.42 0.20 -6.40
C CYS A 121 7.49 0.08 -7.63
N LEU A 122 6.21 0.42 -7.52
CA LEU A 122 5.29 0.40 -8.66
C LEU A 122 4.90 1.83 -8.99
N GLU A 123 4.62 2.10 -10.26
CA GLU A 123 4.03 3.38 -10.64
C GLU A 123 2.62 3.44 -10.07
N ALA A 124 2.28 4.51 -9.35
CA ALA A 124 0.97 4.71 -8.77
C ALA A 124 0.29 5.94 -9.39
N ARG A 125 -1.04 5.90 -9.45
CA ARG A 125 -1.85 7.09 -9.75
C ARG A 125 -3.17 7.03 -9.00
N CYS A 126 -3.78 8.19 -8.84
CA CYS A 126 -5.00 8.39 -8.07
C CYS A 126 -6.09 9.00 -8.94
N ARG A 127 -7.28 8.39 -8.94
CA ARG A 127 -8.46 8.83 -9.68
C ARG A 127 -9.62 9.17 -8.74
N GLY A 128 -10.71 9.71 -9.27
CA GLY A 128 -11.91 10.00 -8.48
C GLY A 128 -11.64 10.92 -7.28
N SER A 129 -10.87 11.99 -7.48
CA SER A 129 -10.44 12.92 -6.41
C SER A 129 -9.63 12.25 -5.30
N GLY A 130 -8.78 11.28 -5.65
CA GLY A 130 -7.91 10.60 -4.69
C GLY A 130 -8.54 9.41 -3.97
N THR A 131 -9.75 9.00 -4.35
CA THR A 131 -10.45 7.88 -3.69
C THR A 131 -10.11 6.52 -4.30
N ARG A 132 -9.54 6.50 -5.50
CA ARG A 132 -9.22 5.25 -6.23
C ARG A 132 -7.74 5.20 -6.55
N LEU A 133 -7.07 4.17 -6.06
CA LEU A 133 -5.67 3.89 -6.34
C LEU A 133 -5.56 2.90 -7.51
N GLU A 134 -4.67 3.20 -8.44
CA GLU A 134 -4.27 2.29 -9.52
C GLU A 134 -2.74 2.22 -9.54
N PHE A 135 -2.20 1.07 -9.94
CA PHE A 135 -0.76 0.91 -10.10
C PHE A 135 -0.39 0.23 -11.41
N ARG A 136 0.90 0.32 -11.75
CA ARG A 136 1.46 -0.32 -12.94
C ARG A 136 2.92 -0.74 -12.70
N PRO A 137 3.27 -2.02 -12.89
CA PRO A 137 4.66 -2.44 -12.90
C PRO A 137 5.36 -2.01 -14.19
N HIS A 138 6.69 -1.96 -14.15
CA HIS A 138 7.48 -1.62 -15.33
C HIS A 138 7.23 -2.59 -16.48
N GLY A 139 6.99 -2.05 -17.68
CA GLY A 139 6.74 -2.87 -18.88
C GLY A 139 5.32 -3.42 -19.01
N ALA A 140 4.44 -3.18 -18.03
CA ALA A 140 3.01 -3.41 -18.24
C ALA A 140 2.36 -2.21 -18.93
N ASP A 141 1.43 -2.48 -19.83
CA ASP A 141 0.68 -1.44 -20.58
C ASP A 141 -0.64 -1.07 -19.91
N VAL A 142 -1.06 -1.82 -18.89
CA VAL A 142 -2.37 -1.71 -18.25
C VAL A 142 -2.21 -1.27 -16.80
N TRP A 143 -3.04 -0.31 -16.39
CA TRP A 143 -3.20 0.09 -14.99
C TRP A 143 -4.09 -0.90 -14.27
N VAL A 144 -3.62 -1.42 -13.14
CA VAL A 144 -4.35 -2.37 -12.30
C VAL A 144 -5.07 -1.59 -11.20
N PRO A 145 -6.41 -1.70 -11.10
CA PRO A 145 -7.16 -1.04 -10.04
C PRO A 145 -7.00 -1.78 -8.71
N CYS A 146 -6.77 -1.02 -7.64
CA CYS A 146 -6.97 -1.47 -6.26
C CYS A 146 -8.48 -1.53 -5.92
N PRO A 147 -8.88 -2.02 -4.73
CA PRO A 147 -10.28 -2.02 -4.32
C PRO A 147 -10.97 -0.67 -4.57
N THR A 148 -12.13 -0.72 -5.21
CA THR A 148 -12.82 0.47 -5.73
C THR A 148 -13.43 1.36 -4.65
N ASP A 149 -13.59 0.81 -3.45
CA ASP A 149 -14.00 1.53 -2.23
C ASP A 149 -12.85 2.28 -1.55
N GLY A 150 -11.63 2.18 -2.11
CA GLY A 150 -10.43 2.82 -1.56
C GLY A 150 -9.85 2.12 -0.34
N SER A 151 -10.39 0.96 0.04
CA SER A 151 -9.86 0.14 1.13
C SER A 151 -8.57 -0.57 0.72
N ALA A 152 -7.80 -1.01 1.72
CA ALA A 152 -6.66 -1.90 1.49
C ALA A 152 -7.15 -3.30 1.04
N GLY A 153 -6.40 -3.97 0.18
CA GLY A 153 -6.79 -5.30 -0.30
C GLY A 153 -5.77 -5.95 -1.22
N ASN A 154 -5.98 -7.21 -1.54
CA ASN A 154 -5.09 -7.98 -2.41
C ASN A 154 -5.64 -8.02 -3.84
N VAL A 155 -4.78 -7.82 -4.83
CA VAL A 155 -5.12 -7.92 -6.25
C VAL A 155 -4.09 -8.76 -7.01
N SER A 156 -4.54 -9.50 -8.02
CA SER A 156 -3.63 -10.30 -8.84
C SER A 156 -2.70 -9.42 -9.69
N ALA A 157 -1.50 -9.92 -9.95
CA ALA A 157 -0.58 -9.29 -10.90
C ALA A 157 -1.20 -9.14 -12.30
N PRO A 158 -0.84 -8.09 -13.06
CA PRO A 158 -1.30 -7.91 -14.44
C PRO A 158 -0.70 -8.99 -15.37
N SER A 159 -1.25 -9.08 -16.59
CA SER A 159 -0.71 -9.95 -17.64
C SER A 159 0.79 -9.72 -17.85
N GLY A 160 1.55 -10.82 -18.03
CA GLY A 160 3.01 -10.80 -18.12
C GLY A 160 3.75 -10.83 -16.78
N PHE A 161 3.01 -10.73 -15.66
CA PHE A 161 3.53 -10.88 -14.31
C PHE A 161 2.78 -11.98 -13.55
N SER A 162 3.43 -12.50 -12.52
CA SER A 162 2.85 -13.43 -11.55
C SER A 162 3.02 -12.89 -10.13
N GLY A 163 2.15 -13.33 -9.23
CA GLY A 163 2.15 -12.92 -7.82
C GLY A 163 0.88 -12.18 -7.44
N THR A 164 0.86 -11.61 -6.26
CA THR A 164 -0.24 -10.78 -5.76
C THR A 164 0.32 -9.45 -5.29
N ILE A 165 -0.34 -8.35 -5.57
CA ILE A 165 -0.01 -7.05 -4.98
C ILE A 165 -0.99 -6.80 -3.84
N ARG A 166 -0.48 -6.37 -2.68
CA ARG A 166 -1.28 -5.84 -1.59
C ARG A 166 -1.37 -4.33 -1.74
N CYS A 167 -2.54 -3.87 -2.14
CA CYS A 167 -2.89 -2.47 -2.19
C CYS A 167 -3.03 -1.90 -0.78
N PRO A 168 -2.34 -0.80 -0.45
CA PRO A 168 -2.65 0.00 0.73
C PRO A 168 -4.01 0.69 0.54
N ALA A 169 -4.54 1.27 1.63
CA ALA A 169 -5.71 2.12 1.51
C ALA A 169 -5.40 3.33 0.62
N ALA A 170 -6.35 3.73 -0.22
CA ALA A 170 -6.14 4.83 -1.17
C ALA A 170 -5.74 6.13 -0.45
N VAL A 171 -6.29 6.39 0.75
CA VAL A 171 -5.95 7.58 1.55
C VAL A 171 -4.47 7.68 1.94
N GLU A 172 -3.76 6.56 2.06
CA GLU A 172 -2.34 6.55 2.42
C GLU A 172 -1.44 7.01 1.27
N ILE A 173 -1.82 6.66 0.03
CA ILE A 173 -1.05 6.98 -1.18
C ILE A 173 -1.54 8.26 -1.83
N CYS A 174 -2.86 8.41 -1.95
CA CYS A 174 -3.52 9.51 -2.65
C CYS A 174 -3.62 10.79 -1.83
N ALA A 175 -3.10 10.82 -0.60
CA ALA A 175 -2.78 12.07 0.08
C ALA A 175 -1.77 12.92 -0.71
N ASP A 176 -0.96 12.30 -1.58
CA ASP A 176 -0.08 13.00 -2.49
C ASP A 176 -0.81 13.43 -3.77
N SER A 177 -1.13 14.72 -3.86
CA SER A 177 -1.83 15.31 -5.01
C SER A 177 -1.04 15.25 -6.32
N THR A 178 0.27 14.99 -6.27
CA THR A 178 1.09 14.82 -7.49
C THR A 178 0.76 13.52 -8.24
N LEU A 179 0.07 12.59 -7.58
CA LEU A 179 -0.40 11.34 -8.18
C LEU A 179 -1.78 11.48 -8.83
N TRP A 180 -2.45 12.61 -8.67
CA TRP A 180 -3.83 12.77 -9.12
C TRP A 180 -3.89 12.93 -10.63
N VAL A 181 -4.69 12.08 -11.27
CA VAL A 181 -5.01 12.21 -12.69
C VAL A 181 -6.50 12.51 -12.83
N SER A 182 -6.83 13.36 -13.79
CA SER A 182 -8.23 13.64 -14.11
C SER A 182 -8.93 12.36 -14.55
N ASP A 183 -10.17 12.19 -14.13
CA ASP A 183 -11.04 11.23 -14.77
C ASP A 183 -11.23 11.70 -16.21
N ASP A 184 -10.52 11.05 -17.13
CA ASP A 184 -10.68 11.26 -18.57
C ASP A 184 -12.19 11.27 -18.83
N PRO A 185 -12.76 12.39 -19.34
CA PRO A 185 -14.19 12.46 -19.54
C PRO A 185 -14.54 11.28 -20.42
N THR A 186 -15.25 10.31 -19.84
CA THR A 186 -15.74 9.14 -20.57
C THR A 186 -16.32 9.70 -21.85
N ALA A 187 -15.67 9.42 -22.98
CA ALA A 187 -15.98 10.07 -24.25
C ALA A 187 -17.51 10.03 -24.37
N ALA A 188 -18.11 11.23 -24.37
CA ALA A 188 -19.56 11.35 -24.30
C ALA A 188 -20.13 10.35 -25.32
N PRO A 189 -21.07 9.47 -24.93
CA PRO A 189 -21.53 8.40 -25.80
C PRO A 189 -21.83 9.03 -27.15
N VAL A 190 -21.08 8.61 -28.17
CA VAL A 190 -21.21 9.16 -29.52
C VAL A 190 -22.68 9.07 -29.83
N GLY A 191 -23.36 10.22 -29.83
CA GLY A 191 -24.78 10.28 -30.09
C GLY A 191 -24.98 9.55 -31.41
N ASN A 192 -25.75 8.47 -31.37
CA ASN A 192 -26.11 7.69 -32.54
C ASN A 192 -26.87 8.61 -33.50
N GLY A 193 -26.13 9.36 -34.31
CA GLY A 193 -26.63 10.02 -35.48
C GLY A 193 -27.17 8.93 -36.39
N THR A 194 -28.49 8.88 -36.47
CA THR A 194 -29.28 7.97 -37.29
C THR A 194 -28.76 8.00 -38.72
N THR A 195 -27.89 7.06 -39.08
CA THR A 195 -27.49 6.82 -40.46
C THR A 195 -28.33 5.67 -40.96
N ALA A 196 -29.12 5.97 -41.98
CA ALA A 196 -30.11 5.10 -42.60
C ALA A 196 -29.53 3.75 -43.02
N ALA A 197 -30.39 2.73 -42.90
CA ALA A 197 -30.21 1.37 -43.38
C ALA A 197 -29.73 1.31 -44.85
N PRO A 198 -28.97 0.27 -45.20
CA PRO A 198 -29.60 -0.70 -46.09
C PRO A 198 -29.36 -2.18 -45.71
N SER A 199 -30.47 -2.92 -45.85
CA SER A 199 -30.62 -4.25 -46.43
C SER A 199 -29.75 -5.41 -45.96
N SER A 200 -30.46 -6.33 -45.29
CA SER A 200 -30.13 -7.70 -44.94
C SER A 200 -29.72 -8.58 -46.13
N THR A 201 -28.66 -9.36 -45.95
CA THR A 201 -28.50 -10.67 -46.61
C THR A 201 -28.16 -11.71 -45.55
N SER A 202 -29.12 -12.60 -45.30
CA SER A 202 -29.01 -13.78 -44.45
C SER A 202 -28.32 -14.91 -45.19
N VAL A 203 -27.28 -15.51 -44.60
CA VAL A 203 -26.82 -16.86 -44.96
C VAL A 203 -26.72 -17.68 -43.68
N ALA A 204 -27.49 -18.75 -43.63
CA ALA A 204 -27.54 -19.76 -42.58
C ALA A 204 -26.71 -20.97 -42.99
N THR A 205 -25.87 -21.49 -42.09
CA THR A 205 -25.33 -22.88 -42.17
C THR A 205 -24.94 -23.34 -40.76
N THR A 206 -25.80 -24.11 -40.09
CA THR A 206 -25.72 -25.59 -39.87
C THR A 206 -24.87 -25.99 -38.67
N ALA A 207 -25.57 -26.50 -37.66
CA ALA A 207 -25.04 -27.18 -36.48
C ALA A 207 -24.69 -28.64 -36.80
N THR A 208 -23.59 -29.12 -36.21
CA THR A 208 -23.32 -30.56 -36.08
C THR A 208 -22.93 -30.84 -34.63
N GLY A 209 -23.79 -31.57 -33.92
CA GLY A 209 -23.52 -32.06 -32.58
C GLY A 209 -22.61 -33.29 -32.61
N THR A 210 -21.91 -33.53 -31.50
CA THR A 210 -21.42 -34.86 -31.13
C THR A 210 -21.42 -34.98 -29.62
N SER A 211 -22.05 -36.06 -29.17
CA SER A 211 -22.34 -36.42 -27.78
C SER A 211 -21.46 -37.57 -27.30
N GLY A 212 -21.12 -37.57 -26.01
CA GLY A 212 -20.78 -38.75 -25.19
C GLY A 212 -19.39 -38.71 -24.52
N PRO A 213 -19.10 -39.58 -23.54
CA PRO A 213 -19.95 -40.14 -22.49
C PRO A 213 -19.43 -39.87 -21.07
N THR A 214 -20.28 -40.18 -20.10
CA THR A 214 -20.14 -40.17 -18.65
C THR A 214 -19.04 -41.10 -18.12
N THR A 215 -18.26 -40.66 -17.13
CA THR A 215 -17.55 -41.57 -16.21
C THR A 215 -17.60 -41.05 -14.77
N THR A 216 -18.22 -41.87 -13.92
CA THR A 216 -18.31 -41.76 -12.47
C THR A 216 -17.07 -42.41 -11.83
N THR A 217 -16.43 -41.78 -10.84
CA THR A 217 -15.62 -42.52 -9.85
C THR A 217 -15.64 -41.77 -8.52
N ALA A 218 -16.15 -42.46 -7.49
CA ALA A 218 -16.11 -42.07 -6.10
C ALA A 218 -14.74 -42.42 -5.48
N GLY A 219 -14.24 -41.55 -4.61
CA GLY A 219 -13.05 -41.81 -3.81
C GLY A 219 -13.01 -40.85 -2.62
N GLY A 220 -13.50 -41.33 -1.47
CA GLY A 220 -13.48 -40.59 -0.22
C GLY A 220 -12.08 -40.55 0.40
N ALA A 221 -11.76 -39.43 1.03
CA ALA A 221 -10.67 -39.30 1.99
C ALA A 221 -11.13 -38.41 3.15
N SER A 222 -10.94 -38.91 4.37
CA SER A 222 -11.29 -38.29 5.65
C SER A 222 -10.65 -36.92 5.87
N PRO A 223 -11.30 -36.01 6.62
CA PRO A 223 -10.64 -34.84 7.20
C PRO A 223 -9.85 -35.22 8.46
N PRO A 224 -8.70 -34.58 8.74
CA PRO A 224 -8.06 -34.63 10.05
C PRO A 224 -8.72 -33.64 11.03
N ASP A 225 -8.70 -34.03 12.30
CA ASP A 225 -9.33 -33.39 13.45
C ASP A 225 -8.99 -31.90 13.63
N THR A 226 -10.03 -31.10 13.86
CA THR A 226 -9.91 -29.71 14.31
C THR A 226 -9.83 -29.68 15.83
N VAL A 227 -8.65 -29.41 16.38
CA VAL A 227 -8.48 -29.11 17.81
C VAL A 227 -8.92 -27.66 18.06
N THR A 228 -10.07 -27.51 18.70
CA THR A 228 -10.57 -26.21 19.19
C THR A 228 -9.96 -25.95 20.57
N ALA A 229 -9.05 -24.98 20.67
CA ALA A 229 -8.55 -24.48 21.95
C ALA A 229 -9.43 -23.31 22.42
N THR A 230 -10.27 -23.58 23.43
CA THR A 230 -11.08 -22.57 24.12
C THR A 230 -10.21 -21.79 25.11
N PHE A 231 -9.87 -20.54 24.80
CA PHE A 231 -9.30 -19.61 25.78
C PHE A 231 -10.43 -18.78 26.41
N GLY A 232 -10.84 -19.18 27.62
CA GLY A 232 -11.68 -18.38 28.48
C GLY A 232 -10.83 -17.44 29.32
N GLY A 233 -10.76 -16.17 28.93
CA GLY A 233 -10.15 -15.10 29.73
C GLY A 233 -11.04 -13.86 29.67
N ALA A 234 -11.75 -13.58 30.76
CA ALA A 234 -12.55 -12.37 30.90
C ALA A 234 -11.61 -11.15 31.00
N VAL A 235 -11.64 -10.28 29.99
CA VAL A 235 -10.94 -8.99 30.03
C VAL A 235 -11.92 -7.96 30.59
N THR A 236 -11.68 -7.54 31.83
CA THR A 236 -12.37 -6.38 32.43
C THR A 236 -11.79 -5.12 31.80
N ALA A 237 -12.59 -4.45 30.97
CA ALA A 237 -12.21 -3.17 30.36
C ALA A 237 -12.30 -2.05 31.40
N THR A 238 -11.15 -1.47 31.74
CA THR A 238 -11.07 -0.23 32.53
C THR A 238 -11.20 0.97 31.58
N PRO A 239 -12.05 1.97 31.85
CA PRO A 239 -12.18 3.15 31.00
C PRO A 239 -10.91 4.03 31.07
N VAL A 240 -10.37 4.41 29.92
CA VAL A 240 -9.23 5.34 29.77
C VAL A 240 -9.78 6.77 29.64
N PRO A 241 -9.19 7.77 30.33
CA PRO A 241 -9.67 9.15 30.28
C PRO A 241 -9.43 9.81 28.92
N THR A 242 -10.43 10.57 28.48
CA THR A 242 -10.43 11.38 27.26
C THR A 242 -9.39 12.51 27.38
N VAL A 243 -8.33 12.47 26.55
CA VAL A 243 -7.36 13.57 26.46
C VAL A 243 -7.90 14.63 25.51
N SER A 244 -8.16 15.80 26.08
CA SER A 244 -8.78 16.96 25.43
C SER A 244 -7.85 17.61 24.40
N ALA A 245 -8.43 18.09 23.28
CA ALA A 245 -7.79 18.70 22.10
C ALA A 245 -7.02 20.01 22.36
N VAL A 246 -6.85 20.43 23.61
CA VAL A 246 -6.25 21.71 24.01
C VAL A 246 -4.72 21.71 23.93
N ARG A 247 -4.05 20.55 23.88
CA ARG A 247 -2.57 20.48 23.93
C ARG A 247 -1.85 20.80 22.62
N ILE A 248 -2.51 20.74 21.46
CA ILE A 248 -1.84 20.97 20.16
C ILE A 248 -1.56 22.47 19.92
N GLN A 249 -2.38 23.38 20.45
CA GLN A 249 -2.17 24.82 20.30
C GLN A 249 -0.96 25.35 21.10
N ALA A 250 -0.59 24.72 22.22
CA ALA A 250 0.48 25.21 23.08
C ALA A 250 1.89 25.02 22.48
N GLN A 251 2.09 24.00 21.64
CA GLN A 251 3.42 23.74 21.05
C GLN A 251 3.73 24.67 19.87
N PHE A 252 2.71 25.21 19.19
CA PHE A 252 2.90 26.15 18.09
C PHE A 252 3.32 27.55 18.58
N ALA A 253 2.72 28.03 19.68
CA ALA A 253 3.06 29.34 20.26
C ALA A 253 4.50 29.42 20.79
N SER A 254 5.02 28.30 21.33
CA SER A 254 6.39 28.24 21.87
C SER A 254 7.47 28.35 20.79
N ARG A 255 7.20 27.89 19.56
CA ARG A 255 8.15 28.00 18.44
C ARG A 255 8.14 29.36 17.75
N LEU A 256 7.03 30.11 17.83
CA LEU A 256 6.96 31.48 17.33
C LEU A 256 7.81 32.44 18.19
N ALA A 257 7.90 32.17 19.50
CA ALA A 257 8.69 32.98 20.44
C ALA A 257 10.21 32.78 20.33
N LEU A 258 10.67 31.73 19.66
CA LEU A 258 12.10 31.39 19.51
C LEU A 258 12.73 31.89 18.21
N GLY A 259 12.01 32.67 17.39
CA GLY A 259 12.57 33.32 16.20
C GLY A 259 13.09 32.36 15.11
N GLN A 260 12.62 31.11 15.10
CA GLN A 260 13.11 30.04 14.21
C GLN A 260 12.32 29.91 12.89
N ILE A 261 11.49 30.88 12.54
CA ILE A 261 10.73 30.87 11.29
C ILE A 261 10.99 32.19 10.55
N ASP A 262 11.62 32.09 9.38
CA ASP A 262 11.78 33.19 8.43
C ASP A 262 10.42 33.79 8.05
N GLY A 263 10.31 35.12 8.14
CA GLY A 263 9.07 35.88 7.94
C GLY A 263 8.40 35.66 6.59
N ASP A 264 9.14 35.20 5.57
CA ASP A 264 8.64 34.94 4.22
C ASP A 264 7.79 33.66 4.10
N ARG A 265 7.75 32.80 5.13
CA ARG A 265 6.89 31.60 5.15
C ARG A 265 5.55 31.76 5.87
N LEU A 266 5.30 32.91 6.49
CA LEU A 266 4.05 33.14 7.24
C LEU A 266 2.87 33.55 6.35
N SER A 267 3.10 34.15 5.18
CA SER A 267 2.02 34.54 4.27
C SER A 267 1.34 33.33 3.60
N THR A 268 2.09 32.26 3.32
CA THR A 268 1.56 31.05 2.68
C THR A 268 0.76 30.14 3.64
N ILE A 269 1.01 30.23 4.95
CA ILE A 269 0.29 29.42 5.95
C ILE A 269 -1.03 30.11 6.37
N ALA A 270 -1.10 31.45 6.29
CA ALA A 270 -2.31 32.19 6.63
C ALA A 270 -3.47 31.97 5.61
N GLU A 271 -3.17 31.71 4.34
CA GLU A 271 -4.20 31.40 3.32
C GLU A 271 -4.76 29.97 3.44
N ALA A 272 -4.04 29.04 4.06
CA ALA A 272 -4.46 27.64 4.21
C ALA A 272 -5.35 27.38 5.44
N LEU A 273 -5.55 28.36 6.32
CA LEU A 273 -6.35 28.25 7.55
C LEU A 273 -7.70 28.98 7.48
N VAL A 274 -8.02 29.61 6.35
CA VAL A 274 -9.29 30.33 6.11
C VAL A 274 -10.16 29.65 5.04
N GLN A 275 -9.73 28.51 4.49
CA GLN A 275 -10.54 27.62 3.65
C GLN A 275 -10.75 26.28 4.36
#